data_AF-A0ABC9NGJ2-F1
#
_entry.id   AF-A0ABC9NGJ2-F1
#
_cell.length_a   1.000
_cell.length_b   1.000
_cell.length_c   1.000
_cell.angle_alpha   90.00
_cell.angle_beta   90.00
_cell.angle_gamma   90.00
#
_symmetry.space_group_name_H-M   'P 1'
#
loop_
_entity.id
_entity.type
_entity.pdbx_description
1 polymer ?
#
loop_
_entity_poly.entity_id
_entity_poly.type
_entity_poly.pdbx_seq_one_letter_code
_entity_poly.pdbx_strand_id
1 'polypeptide(L)'
;MIPLDKETFEAYMERLLEQVERVVGALDKKNKKPQNYLNGERLYDNQDVCLLLNISKRTLQRYRDNGLKYYTILHKTYYREKDLHEFIRRYFDGENVGKDKTEECEEDGQAEGGILSDDESEPAIT
;
A
#
# COMPACT_ATOMS: atom_id res chain seq x y z
N MET A 1 18.04 -17.81 48.07
CA MET A 1 17.85 -17.81 46.60
C MET A 1 16.93 -18.98 46.32
N ILE A 2 15.69 -18.75 45.91
CA ILE A 2 14.75 -19.85 45.62
C ILE A 2 15.23 -20.47 44.30
N PRO A 3 15.59 -21.78 44.26
CA PRO A 3 15.97 -22.43 43.02
C PRO A 3 14.78 -22.35 42.06
N LEU A 4 15.03 -21.87 40.84
CA LEU A 4 14.02 -21.94 39.80
C LEU A 4 14.05 -23.36 39.26
N ASP A 5 13.14 -24.19 39.76
CA ASP A 5 13.03 -25.58 39.33
C ASP A 5 12.71 -25.65 37.85
N LYS A 6 13.24 -26.69 37.18
CA LYS A 6 13.12 -26.88 35.73
C LYS A 6 11.66 -26.75 35.25
N GLU A 7 10.73 -27.36 35.98
CA GLU A 7 9.28 -27.32 35.68
C GLU A 7 8.70 -25.91 35.74
N THR A 8 9.18 -25.10 36.70
CA THR A 8 8.75 -23.72 36.86
C THR A 8 9.30 -22.86 35.73
N PHE A 9 10.56 -23.06 35.34
CA PHE A 9 11.17 -22.38 34.19
C PHE A 9 10.47 -22.74 32.87
N GLU A 10 10.20 -24.02 32.64
CA GLU A 10 9.49 -24.50 31.43
C GLU A 10 8.09 -23.91 31.34
N ALA A 11 7.33 -23.89 32.45
CA ALA A 11 6.00 -23.27 32.48
C ALA A 11 6.04 -21.75 32.21
N TYR A 12 7.06 -21.04 32.70
CA TYR A 12 7.24 -19.62 32.36
C TYR A 12 7.59 -19.42 30.89
N MET A 13 8.45 -20.28 30.34
CA MET A 13 8.84 -20.20 28.94
C MET A 13 7.70 -20.52 27.98
N GLU A 14 6.87 -21.52 28.30
CA GLU A 14 5.69 -21.85 27.51
C GLU A 14 4.69 -20.70 27.46
N ARG A 15 4.41 -20.06 28.62
CA ARG A 15 3.57 -18.85 28.70
C ARG A 15 4.17 -17.69 27.92
N LEU A 16 5.50 -17.52 27.95
CA LEU A 16 6.18 -16.48 27.19
C LEU A 16 6.02 -16.71 25.68
N LEU A 17 6.24 -17.93 25.20
CA LEU A 17 6.08 -18.27 23.79
C LEU A 17 4.64 -18.03 23.33
N GLU A 18 3.66 -18.44 24.14
CA GLU A 18 2.25 -18.17 23.84
C GLU A 18 1.95 -16.67 23.74
N GLN A 19 2.51 -15.86 24.63
CA GLN A 19 2.36 -14.40 24.57
C GLN A 19 3.00 -13.81 23.30
N VAL A 20 4.18 -14.30 22.91
CA VAL A 20 4.87 -13.87 21.69
C VAL A 20 4.03 -14.23 20.46
N GLU A 21 3.54 -15.46 20.34
CA GLU A 21 2.69 -15.88 19.23
C GLU A 21 1.40 -15.07 19.14
N ARG A 22 0.76 -14.78 20.28
CA ARG A 22 -0.42 -13.90 20.33
C ARG A 22 -0.11 -12.49 19.82
N VAL A 23 1.03 -11.91 20.21
CA VAL A 23 1.45 -10.59 19.75
C VAL A 23 1.74 -10.61 18.25
N VAL A 24 2.49 -11.59 17.75
CA VAL A 24 2.80 -11.74 16.31
C VAL A 24 1.52 -11.91 15.50
N GLY A 25 0.63 -12.82 15.90
CA GLY A 25 -0.65 -13.04 15.22
C GLY A 25 -1.56 -11.81 15.24
N ALA A 26 -1.51 -11.00 16.30
CA ALA A 26 -2.24 -9.73 16.36
C ALA A 26 -1.63 -8.66 15.43
N LEU A 27 -0.30 -8.64 15.26
CA LEU A 27 0.39 -7.76 14.32
C LEU A 27 0.09 -8.15 12.86
N ASP A 28 0.08 -9.43 12.53
CA ASP A 28 -0.25 -9.92 11.18
C ASP A 28 -1.67 -9.57 10.77
N LYS A 29 -2.63 -9.71 11.70
CA LYS A 29 -4.03 -9.30 11.47
C LYS A 29 -4.16 -7.80 11.23
N LYS A 30 -3.35 -6.98 11.90
CA LYS A 30 -3.33 -5.51 11.71
C LYS A 30 -2.59 -5.09 10.43
N ASN A 31 -1.64 -5.90 9.95
CA ASN A 31 -0.89 -5.65 8.71
C ASN A 31 -1.58 -6.15 7.44
N LYS A 32 -2.69 -6.91 7.53
CA LYS A 32 -3.58 -7.19 6.40
C LYS A 32 -4.35 -5.92 6.00
N LYS A 33 -3.64 -4.91 5.50
CA LYS A 33 -4.27 -3.84 4.72
C LYS A 33 -4.99 -4.51 3.54
N PRO A 34 -6.21 -4.08 3.18
CA PRO A 34 -6.83 -4.52 1.93
C PRO A 34 -5.84 -4.20 0.80
N GLN A 35 -5.41 -5.23 0.08
CA GLN A 35 -4.56 -5.00 -1.07
C GLN A 35 -5.39 -4.24 -2.09
N ASN A 36 -4.95 -3.04 -2.43
CA ASN A 36 -5.64 -2.19 -3.39
C ASN A 36 -5.39 -2.78 -4.78
N TYR A 37 -6.44 -3.29 -5.41
CA TYR A 37 -6.39 -3.73 -6.80
C TYR A 37 -7.25 -2.80 -7.65
N LEU A 38 -6.72 -2.36 -8.79
CA LEU A 38 -7.46 -1.63 -9.81
C LEU A 38 -7.37 -2.42 -11.12
N ASN A 39 -8.52 -2.82 -11.66
CA ASN A 39 -8.61 -3.60 -12.90
C ASN A 39 -7.76 -4.89 -12.89
N GLY A 40 -7.62 -5.53 -11.72
CA GLY A 40 -6.80 -6.74 -11.53
C GLY A 40 -5.31 -6.49 -11.35
N GLU A 41 -4.83 -5.25 -11.40
CA GLU A 41 -3.45 -4.89 -11.11
C GLU A 41 -3.28 -4.37 -9.68
N ARG A 42 -2.20 -4.80 -9.02
CA ARG A 42 -1.91 -4.38 -7.65
C ARG A 42 -1.41 -2.93 -7.63
N LEU A 43 -2.01 -2.14 -6.74
CA LEU A 43 -1.62 -0.77 -6.44
C LEU A 43 -0.86 -0.71 -5.12
N TYR A 44 0.24 0.03 -5.13
CA TYR A 44 1.06 0.32 -3.97
C TYR A 44 0.82 1.75 -3.52
N ASP A 45 0.62 1.97 -2.22
CA ASP A 45 0.58 3.32 -1.65
C ASP A 45 2.00 3.87 -1.42
N ASN A 46 2.13 5.14 -1.05
CA ASN A 46 3.43 5.75 -0.74
C ASN A 46 4.23 4.98 0.34
N GLN A 47 3.55 4.40 1.32
CA GLN A 47 4.21 3.67 2.42
C GLN A 47 4.71 2.32 1.93
N ASP A 48 3.90 1.62 1.14
CA ASP A 48 4.23 0.31 0.57
C ASP A 48 5.41 0.44 -0.38
N VAL A 49 5.48 1.50 -1.21
CA VAL A 49 6.66 1.76 -2.07
C VAL A 49 7.90 2.12 -1.26
N CYS A 50 7.77 2.96 -0.23
CA CYS A 50 8.90 3.27 0.66
C CYS A 50 9.47 2.01 1.30
N LEU A 51 8.60 1.10 1.75
CA LEU A 51 9.00 -0.15 2.36
C LEU A 51 9.59 -1.13 1.33
N LEU A 52 8.95 -1.26 0.18
CA LEU A 52 9.36 -2.17 -0.91
C LEU A 52 10.77 -1.84 -1.40
N LEU A 53 11.08 -0.56 -1.58
CA LEU A 53 12.38 -0.10 -2.08
C LEU A 53 13.38 0.21 -0.95
N ASN A 54 12.97 0.10 0.31
CA ASN A 54 13.73 0.51 1.49
C ASN A 54 14.27 1.95 1.40
N ILE A 55 13.38 2.90 1.07
CA ILE A 55 13.72 4.31 0.86
C ILE A 55 12.91 5.25 1.76
N SER A 56 13.42 6.46 1.93
CA SER A 56 12.69 7.55 2.60
C SER A 56 11.67 8.21 1.66
N LYS A 57 10.68 8.91 2.23
CA LYS A 57 9.75 9.76 1.46
C LYS A 57 10.47 10.81 0.60
N ARG A 58 11.60 11.33 1.07
CA ARG A 58 12.42 12.32 0.32
C ARG A 58 13.02 11.70 -0.94
N THR A 59 13.46 10.45 -0.85
CA THR A 59 13.99 9.67 -1.99
C THR A 59 12.87 9.30 -2.96
N LEU A 60 11.69 8.91 -2.45
CA LEU A 60 10.53 8.63 -3.28
C LEU A 60 10.11 9.86 -4.10
N GLN A 61 10.15 11.05 -3.49
CA GLN A 61 9.90 12.30 -4.23
C GLN A 61 10.93 12.51 -5.34
N ARG A 62 12.23 12.30 -5.07
CA ARG A 62 13.27 12.38 -6.10
C ARG A 62 13.02 11.38 -7.24
N TYR A 63 12.50 10.19 -6.92
CA TYR A 63 12.13 9.21 -7.95
C TYR A 63 10.96 9.69 -8.82
N ARG A 64 9.98 10.40 -8.26
CA ARG A 64 8.93 11.06 -9.06
C ARG A 64 9.51 12.10 -10.00
N ASP A 65 10.41 12.95 -9.49
CA ASP A 65 11.08 13.99 -10.29
C ASP A 65 11.95 13.37 -11.41
N ASN A 66 12.38 12.13 -11.19
CA ASN A 66 13.19 11.32 -12.11
C ASN A 66 12.35 10.41 -13.04
N GLY A 67 11.02 10.55 -13.08
CA GLY A 67 10.17 9.83 -14.03
C GLY A 67 9.49 8.55 -13.48
N LEU A 68 9.41 8.37 -12.15
CA LEU A 68 8.54 7.35 -11.58
C LEU A 68 7.07 7.74 -11.77
N LYS A 69 6.35 6.98 -12.59
CA LYS A 69 4.92 7.15 -12.86
C LYS A 69 4.08 6.91 -11.60
N TYR A 70 3.09 7.77 -11.38
CA TYR A 70 2.15 7.66 -10.27
C TYR A 70 0.73 8.05 -10.71
N TYR A 71 -0.26 7.55 -9.98
CA TYR A 71 -1.68 7.78 -10.25
C TYR A 71 -2.34 8.36 -9.02
N THR A 72 -3.20 9.36 -9.20
CA THR A 72 -3.97 9.93 -8.10
C THR A 72 -5.38 9.37 -8.17
N ILE A 73 -5.77 8.59 -7.16
CA ILE A 73 -7.11 8.02 -7.02
C ILE A 73 -7.68 8.51 -5.70
N LEU A 74 -8.82 9.19 -5.74
CA LEU A 74 -9.49 9.70 -4.53
C LEU A 74 -8.56 10.55 -3.64
N HIS A 75 -7.74 11.41 -4.24
CA HIS A 75 -6.74 12.27 -3.57
C HIS A 75 -5.58 11.51 -2.89
N LYS A 76 -5.41 10.22 -3.18
CA LYS A 76 -4.26 9.42 -2.74
C LYS A 76 -3.39 9.02 -3.92
N THR A 77 -2.08 9.10 -3.73
CA THR A 77 -1.10 8.65 -4.73
C THR A 77 -0.90 7.14 -4.64
N TYR A 78 -1.01 6.49 -5.79
CA TYR A 78 -0.78 5.07 -5.97
C TYR A 78 0.22 4.81 -7.10
N TYR A 79 0.83 3.63 -7.05
CA TYR A 79 1.79 3.16 -8.03
C TYR A 79 1.35 1.78 -8.52
N ARG A 80 1.38 1.57 -9.83
CA ARG A 80 1.11 0.26 -10.41
C ARG A 80 2.34 -0.62 -10.33
N GLU A 81 2.11 -1.91 -10.20
CA GLU A 81 3.17 -2.92 -10.14
C GLU A 81 4.07 -2.90 -11.38
N LYS A 82 3.50 -2.79 -12.59
CA LYS A 82 4.28 -2.76 -13.84
C LYS A 82 5.23 -1.57 -13.91
N ASP A 83 4.73 -0.38 -13.54
CA ASP A 83 5.50 0.86 -13.61
C ASP A 83 6.63 0.86 -12.57
N LEU A 84 6.39 0.33 -11.36
CA LEU A 84 7.44 0.13 -10.35
C LEU A 84 8.51 -0.84 -10.84
N HIS A 85 8.13 -1.97 -11.42
CA HIS A 85 9.09 -2.93 -11.96
C HIS A 85 9.91 -2.35 -13.11
N GLU A 86 9.29 -1.58 -14.00
CA GLU A 86 10.01 -0.87 -15.06
C GLU A 86 11.00 0.15 -14.49
N PHE A 87 10.57 0.93 -13.50
CA PHE A 87 11.43 1.88 -12.81
C PHE A 87 12.62 1.17 -12.14
N ILE A 88 12.38 0.07 -11.42
CA ILE A 88 13.44 -0.68 -10.73
C ILE A 88 14.47 -1.20 -11.74
N ARG A 89 14.02 -1.82 -12.83
CA ARG A 89 14.92 -2.29 -13.90
C ARG A 89 15.76 -1.17 -14.51
N ARG A 90 15.16 0.01 -14.72
CA ARG A 90 15.87 1.16 -15.28
C ARG A 90 16.89 1.76 -14.29
N TYR A 91 16.55 1.83 -13.00
CA TYR A 91 17.36 2.55 -11.99
C TYR A 91 18.36 1.68 -11.23
N PHE A 92 18.11 0.38 -11.09
CA PHE A 92 18.96 -0.52 -10.30
C PHE A 92 19.76 -1.51 -11.17
N ASP A 93 19.25 -1.89 -12.35
CA ASP A 93 19.93 -2.85 -13.24
C ASP A 93 20.70 -2.16 -14.40
N GLY A 94 20.55 -0.85 -14.57
CA GLY A 94 21.22 -0.06 -15.61
C GLY A 94 22.21 0.96 -15.03
N GLU A 95 23.46 0.90 -15.47
CA GLU A 95 24.48 1.93 -15.23
C GLU A 95 23.94 3.35 -15.46
N ASN A 96 24.43 4.31 -14.67
CA ASN A 96 24.21 5.75 -14.77
C ASN A 96 23.94 6.25 -16.21
N VAL A 97 22.67 6.43 -16.58
CA VAL A 97 22.31 7.23 -17.76
C VAL A 97 21.45 8.39 -17.29
N GLY A 98 22.05 9.58 -17.34
CA GLY A 98 21.43 10.83 -16.93
C GLY A 98 20.31 11.27 -17.87
N LYS A 99 19.40 12.04 -17.26
CA LYS A 99 18.46 13.01 -17.86
C LYS A 99 17.52 12.46 -18.95
N ASP A 100 16.25 12.32 -18.60
CA ASP A 100 15.23 12.93 -19.44
C ASP A 100 14.07 13.51 -18.62
N LYS A 101 13.45 14.54 -19.17
CA LYS A 101 12.50 15.44 -18.55
C LYS A 101 11.08 14.86 -18.49
N THR A 102 10.34 15.39 -17.51
CA THR A 102 8.89 15.59 -17.42
C THR A 102 7.99 15.00 -18.51
N GLU A 103 7.06 14.14 -18.08
CA GLU A 103 5.69 14.12 -18.60
C GLU A 103 4.73 14.10 -17.40
N GLU A 104 4.01 15.21 -17.21
CA GLU A 104 2.75 15.23 -16.48
C GLU A 104 1.71 14.59 -17.41
N CYS A 105 1.06 13.51 -16.96
CA CYS A 105 -0.16 13.05 -17.59
C CYS A 105 -1.33 13.50 -16.71
N GLU A 106 -1.85 14.67 -17.05
CA GLU A 106 -3.27 14.96 -16.86
C GLU A 106 -4.08 13.93 -17.67
N GLU A 107 -5.00 13.24 -17.01
CA GLU A 107 -6.24 12.80 -17.66
C GLU A 107 -7.39 13.29 -16.77
N ASP A 108 -7.95 14.43 -17.17
CA ASP A 108 -9.34 14.76 -16.93
C ASP A 108 -10.23 13.81 -17.74
N GLY A 109 -11.30 13.28 -17.14
CA GLY A 109 -12.17 12.32 -17.82
C GLY A 109 -13.39 11.83 -17.04
N GLN A 110 -14.21 12.79 -16.62
CA GLN A 110 -15.67 12.75 -16.46
C GLN A 110 -16.40 11.43 -16.84
N ALA A 111 -17.11 10.84 -15.89
CA ALA A 111 -18.21 9.89 -16.15
C ALA A 111 -19.54 10.54 -15.75
N GLU A 112 -20.10 11.32 -16.66
CA GLU A 112 -21.53 11.65 -16.69
C GLU A 112 -22.25 10.56 -17.51
N GLY A 113 -23.40 10.09 -17.02
CA GLY A 113 -24.42 9.45 -17.86
C GLY A 113 -24.68 7.96 -17.63
N GLY A 114 -25.56 7.66 -16.68
CA GLY A 114 -26.27 6.39 -16.57
C GLY A 114 -27.67 6.60 -16.02
N ILE A 115 -28.60 6.89 -16.93
CA ILE A 115 -30.04 7.06 -16.72
C ILE A 115 -30.65 5.79 -16.11
N LEU A 116 -31.48 5.93 -15.08
CA LEU A 116 -32.70 5.12 -14.95
C LEU A 116 -33.80 5.94 -14.27
N SER A 117 -34.81 6.26 -15.07
CA SER A 117 -36.06 6.89 -14.68
C SER A 117 -37.08 5.84 -14.22
N ASP A 118 -38.11 6.35 -13.53
CA ASP A 118 -39.44 5.77 -13.26
C ASP A 118 -39.47 4.72 -12.13
N ASP A 119 -40.39 4.69 -11.18
CA ASP A 119 -41.65 5.40 -10.87
C ASP A 119 -41.89 5.08 -9.37
N GLU A 120 -42.44 5.93 -8.51
CA GLU A 120 -43.87 5.98 -8.23
C GLU A 120 -44.14 7.08 -7.18
N SER A 121 -45.12 7.92 -7.50
CA SER A 121 -45.99 8.71 -6.63
C SER A 121 -46.42 7.92 -5.36
N GLU A 122 -46.71 8.47 -4.17
CA GLU A 122 -47.63 9.56 -3.81
C GLU A 122 -47.63 9.69 -2.23
N PRO A 123 -48.56 10.38 -1.53
CA PRO A 123 -48.29 11.61 -0.77
C PRO A 123 -48.49 11.47 0.77
N ALA A 124 -48.13 12.50 1.54
CA ALA A 124 -48.79 12.74 2.84
C ALA A 124 -48.73 14.22 3.26
N ILE A 125 -49.94 14.78 3.35
CA ILE A 125 -50.30 16.06 3.95
C ILE A 125 -49.99 16.07 5.45
N THR A 126 -49.51 17.20 5.97
CA THR A 126 -50.12 17.98 7.08
C THR A 126 -49.41 19.31 7.19
#